data_AF-A0A7X4CIH5-F1
#
_entry.id   AF-A0A7X4CIH5-F1
#
_cell.length_a   1.000
_cell.length_b   1.000
_cell.length_c   1.000
_cell.angle_alpha   90.00
_cell.angle_beta   90.00
_cell.angle_gamma   90.00
#
_symmetry.space_group_name_H-M   'P 1'
#
loop_
_entity.id
_entity.type
_entity.pdbx_description
1 polymer ?
#
loop_
_entity_poly.entity_id
_entity_poly.type
_entity_poly.pdbx_seq_one_letter_code
_entity_poly.pdbx_strand_id
1 'polypeptide(L)'
;MLHRQLRNALEEIFGVSFVSEALANAPVAQIVLYERREDFKEAVLGFQRINFRDEHTAYAAGMERELGIALICALLDNDTRELVSELGLNYL
;
A
#
# COMPACT_ATOMS: atom_id res chain seq x y z
N MET A 1 1.63 8.00 17.31
CA MET A 1 0.93 9.12 16.64
C MET A 1 1.07 9.07 15.12
N LEU A 2 2.28 8.85 14.57
CA LEU A 2 2.53 8.78 13.12
C LEU A 2 1.64 7.77 12.37
N HIS A 3 1.48 6.56 12.92
CA HIS A 3 0.64 5.49 12.37
C HIS A 3 -0.83 5.87 12.21
N ARG A 4 -1.36 6.69 13.11
CA ARG A 4 -2.77 7.14 13.06
C ARG A 4 -2.98 8.20 11.97
N GLN A 5 -2.04 9.12 11.81
CA GLN A 5 -2.12 10.15 10.76
C GLN A 5 -1.98 9.53 9.37
N LEU A 6 -1.03 8.61 9.20
CA LEU A 6 -0.85 7.88 7.95
C LEU A 6 -2.09 7.06 7.61
N ARG A 7 -2.63 6.32 8.59
CA ARG A 7 -3.87 5.56 8.39
C ARG A 7 -5.02 6.44 7.96
N ASN A 8 -5.26 7.57 8.62
CA ASN A 8 -6.33 8.50 8.24
C ASN A 8 -6.15 9.01 6.80
N ALA A 9 -4.93 9.36 6.40
CA ALA A 9 -4.66 9.81 5.03
C ALA A 9 -4.93 8.70 3.99
N LEU A 10 -4.56 7.46 4.30
CA LEU A 10 -4.84 6.31 3.43
C LEU A 10 -6.34 5.99 3.38
N GLU A 11 -7.07 6.15 4.49
CA GLU A 11 -8.52 6.00 4.53
C GLU A 11 -9.25 7.07 3.71
N GLU A 12 -8.70 8.29 3.63
CA GLU A 12 -9.22 9.35 2.75
C GLU A 12 -8.96 9.07 1.26
N ILE A 13 -7.85 8.41 0.93
CA ILE A 13 -7.45 8.11 -0.45
C ILE A 13 -8.13 6.84 -0.99
N PHE A 14 -8.07 5.75 -0.21
CA PHE A 14 -8.54 4.41 -0.61
C PHE A 14 -9.95 4.08 -0.09
N GLY A 15 -10.44 4.82 0.91
CA GLY A 15 -11.68 4.54 1.61
C GLY A 15 -11.48 3.64 2.83
N VAL A 16 -12.22 3.93 3.91
CA VAL A 16 -12.15 3.21 5.19
C VAL A 16 -12.38 1.71 5.03
N SER A 17 -13.36 1.31 4.21
CA SER A 17 -13.69 -0.08 3.96
C SER A 17 -12.54 -0.84 3.29
N PHE A 18 -11.89 -0.22 2.30
CA PHE A 18 -10.77 -0.82 1.60
C PHE A 18 -9.55 -0.98 2.51
N VAL A 19 -9.21 0.06 3.28
CA VAL A 19 -8.07 -0.02 4.22
C VAL A 19 -8.30 -1.10 5.27
N SER A 20 -9.52 -1.20 5.79
CA SER A 20 -9.88 -2.23 6.77
C SER A 20 -9.81 -3.63 6.18
N GLU A 21 -10.28 -3.80 4.94
CA GLU A 21 -10.17 -5.05 4.20
C GLU A 21 -8.73 -5.43 3.91
N ALA A 22 -7.90 -4.50 3.44
CA ALA A 22 -6.49 -4.75 3.14
C ALA A 22 -5.76 -5.29 4.37
N LEU A 23 -5.94 -4.66 5.53
CA LEU A 23 -5.35 -5.10 6.78
C LEU A 23 -5.86 -6.48 7.24
N ALA A 24 -7.07 -6.87 6.85
CA ALA A 24 -7.60 -8.22 7.10
C ALA A 24 -7.08 -9.27 6.10
N ASN A 25 -6.42 -8.85 5.01
CA ASN A 25 -5.95 -9.70 3.92
C ASN A 25 -4.43 -9.60 3.71
N ALA A 26 -3.65 -9.49 4.79
CA ALA A 26 -2.19 -9.49 4.75
C ALA A 26 -1.55 -10.65 3.93
N PRO A 27 -2.11 -11.87 3.86
CA PRO A 27 -1.58 -12.91 2.98
C PRO A 27 -1.54 -12.51 1.49
N VAL A 28 -2.48 -11.69 1.02
CA VAL A 28 -2.46 -11.15 -0.36
C VAL A 28 -1.25 -10.24 -0.57
N ALA A 29 -0.94 -9.39 0.42
CA ALA A 29 0.24 -8.55 0.37
C ALA A 29 1.53 -9.40 0.27
N GLN A 30 1.63 -10.48 1.05
CA GLN A 30 2.78 -11.38 0.98
C GLN A 30 2.95 -11.99 -0.41
N ILE A 31 1.87 -12.48 -1.02
CA ILE A 31 1.90 -13.04 -2.39
C ILE A 31 2.42 -12.00 -3.38
N VAL A 32 1.90 -10.76 -3.34
CA VAL A 32 2.37 -9.67 -4.20
C VAL A 32 3.86 -9.38 -4.00
N LEU A 33 4.32 -9.32 -2.74
CA LEU A 33 5.71 -9.03 -2.41
C LEU A 33 6.69 -10.14 -2.84
N TYR A 34 6.24 -11.38 -2.94
CA TYR A 34 7.06 -12.50 -3.43
C TYR A 34 6.98 -12.66 -4.95
N GLU A 35 5.79 -12.57 -5.53
CA GLU A 35 5.55 -13.00 -6.90
C GLU A 35 5.48 -11.84 -7.90
N ARG A 36 5.14 -10.63 -7.44
CA ARG A 36 4.84 -9.46 -8.30
C ARG A 36 5.63 -8.21 -7.91
N ARG A 37 6.89 -8.40 -7.52
CA ARG A 37 7.76 -7.32 -7.01
C ARG A 37 7.88 -6.11 -7.92
N GLU A 38 8.05 -6.30 -9.23
CA GLU A 38 8.21 -5.18 -10.17
C GLU A 38 6.89 -4.40 -10.33
N ASP A 39 5.75 -5.08 -10.46
CA ASP A 39 4.43 -4.43 -10.48
C ASP A 39 4.20 -3.62 -9.20
N PHE A 40 4.55 -4.20 -8.05
CA PHE A 40 4.42 -3.54 -6.76
C PHE A 40 5.33 -2.32 -6.64
N LYS A 41 6.58 -2.42 -7.10
CA LYS A 41 7.52 -1.30 -7.16
C LYS A 41 6.98 -0.15 -8.01
N GLU A 42 6.49 -0.43 -9.22
CA GLU A 42 5.90 0.60 -10.08
C GLU A 42 4.66 1.22 -9.44
N ALA A 43 3.82 0.42 -8.78
CA ALA A 43 2.66 0.92 -8.04
C ALA A 43 3.06 1.89 -6.91
N VAL A 44 4.06 1.53 -6.11
CA VAL A 44 4.59 2.37 -5.02
C VAL A 44 5.21 3.66 -5.56
N LEU A 45 6.10 3.55 -6.56
CA LEU A 45 6.76 4.72 -7.14
C LEU A 45 5.77 5.66 -7.81
N GLY A 46 4.76 5.13 -8.50
CA GLY A 46 3.68 5.93 -9.07
C GLY A 46 2.86 6.63 -7.98
N PHE A 47 2.55 5.94 -6.88
CA PHE A 47 1.84 6.54 -5.75
C PHE A 47 2.66 7.67 -5.10
N GLN A 48 3.96 7.46 -4.86
CA GLN A 48 4.85 8.44 -4.22
C GLN A 48 5.11 9.71 -5.06
N ARG A 49 4.96 9.65 -6.38
CA ARG A 49 5.19 10.79 -7.29
C ARG A 49 4.05 11.81 -7.29
N ILE A 50 2.90 11.47 -6.72
CA ILE A 50 1.72 12.31 -6.73
C ILE A 50 1.82 13.36 -5.63
N ASN A 51 1.50 14.61 -5.96
CA ASN A 51 1.58 15.74 -5.01
C ASN A 51 0.21 16.18 -4.49
N PHE A 52 -0.87 15.83 -5.21
CA PHE A 52 -2.22 16.28 -4.91
C PHE A 52 -3.12 15.13 -4.48
N ARG A 53 -3.99 15.39 -3.50
CA ARG A 53 -4.85 14.35 -2.93
C ARG A 53 -5.84 13.77 -3.94
N ASP A 54 -6.45 14.61 -4.76
CA ASP A 54 -7.43 14.16 -5.76
C ASP A 54 -6.77 13.24 -6.80
N GLU A 55 -5.51 13.52 -7.16
CA GLU A 55 -4.70 12.67 -8.03
C GLU A 55 -4.36 11.34 -7.35
N HIS A 56 -4.09 11.34 -6.03
CA HIS A 56 -3.87 10.10 -5.28
C HIS A 56 -5.12 9.23 -5.29
N THR A 57 -6.30 9.82 -5.07
CA THR A 57 -7.58 9.11 -5.11
C THR A 57 -7.84 8.55 -6.51
N ALA A 58 -7.59 9.33 -7.58
CA ALA A 58 -7.74 8.86 -8.95
C ALA A 58 -6.78 7.71 -9.28
N TYR A 59 -5.53 7.80 -8.84
CA TYR A 59 -4.54 6.74 -9.01
C TYR A 59 -4.89 5.49 -8.22
N ALA A 60 -5.32 5.63 -6.97
CA ALA A 60 -5.79 4.53 -6.13
C ALA A 60 -7.02 3.84 -6.74
N ALA A 61 -7.94 4.59 -7.35
CA ALA A 61 -9.11 4.03 -8.03
C ALA A 61 -8.76 3.21 -9.28
N GLY A 62 -7.65 3.54 -9.96
CA GLY A 62 -7.12 2.80 -11.11
C GLY A 62 -6.16 1.67 -10.75
N MET A 63 -5.76 1.57 -9.48
CA MET A 63 -4.81 0.56 -9.01
C MET A 63 -5.47 -0.82 -8.95
N GLU A 64 -4.71 -1.85 -9.36
CA GLU A 64 -5.15 -3.22 -9.17
C GLU A 64 -5.34 -3.52 -7.68
N ARG A 65 -6.43 -4.22 -7.35
CA ARG A 65 -6.85 -4.46 -5.96
C ARG A 65 -5.73 -5.06 -5.10
N GLU A 66 -5.03 -6.07 -5.62
CA GLU A 66 -3.95 -6.76 -4.90
C GLU A 66 -2.76 -5.83 -4.61
N LEU A 67 -2.40 -4.97 -5.57
CA LEU A 67 -1.35 -3.96 -5.40
C LEU A 67 -1.76 -2.91 -4.36
N GLY A 68 -3.04 -2.53 -4.34
CA GLY A 68 -3.60 -1.64 -3.31
C GLY A 68 -3.55 -2.27 -1.92
N ILE A 69 -3.92 -3.54 -1.79
CA ILE A 69 -3.80 -4.29 -0.53
C ILE A 69 -2.34 -4.34 -0.08
N ALA A 70 -1.43 -4.72 -0.97
CA ALA A 70 -0.01 -4.79 -0.69
C ALA A 70 0.58 -3.45 -0.23
N LEU A 71 0.19 -2.34 -0.87
CA LEU A 71 0.64 -1.00 -0.50
C LEU A 71 0.15 -0.60 0.89
N ILE A 72 -1.12 -0.84 1.19
CA ILE A 72 -1.69 -0.53 2.51
C ILE A 72 -1.00 -1.35 3.60
N CYS A 73 -0.84 -2.66 3.40
CA CYS A 73 -0.16 -3.54 4.34
C CYS A 73 1.32 -3.12 4.52
N ALA A 74 2.03 -2.84 3.44
CA ALA A 74 3.42 -2.38 3.49
C ALA A 74 3.61 -1.05 4.23
N LEU A 75 2.56 -0.23 4.37
CA LEU A 75 2.62 1.05 5.08
C LEU A 75 2.10 0.97 6.53
N LEU A 76 1.10 0.13 6.80
CA LEU A 76 0.36 0.12 8.07
C LEU A 76 0.51 -1.17 8.88
N ASP A 77 0.78 -2.31 8.24
CA ASP A 77 0.91 -3.60 8.90
C ASP A 77 2.38 -3.88 9.26
N ASN A 78 2.64 -4.26 10.51
CA ASN A 78 4.03 -4.40 10.99
C ASN A 78 4.72 -5.62 10.40
N ASP A 79 4.02 -6.74 10.28
CA ASP A 79 4.61 -7.99 9.76
C ASP A 79 4.96 -7.82 8.28
N THR A 80 4.08 -7.16 7.51
CA THR A 80 4.36 -6.83 6.12
C THR A 80 5.52 -5.83 5.97
N ARG A 81 5.66 -4.86 6.89
CA ARG A 81 6.79 -3.92 6.91
C ARG A 81 8.12 -4.61 7.19
N GLU A 82 8.13 -5.57 8.12
CA GLU A 82 9.31 -6.39 8.38
C GLU A 82 9.68 -7.20 7.13
N LEU A 83 8.69 -7.83 6.49
CA LEU A 83 8.91 -8.55 5.24
C LEU A 83 9.46 -7.66 4.11
N VAL A 84 8.93 -6.44 3.92
CA VAL A 84 9.47 -5.45 2.96
C VAL A 84 10.97 -5.20 3.20
N SER A 85 11.37 -5.06 4.47
CA SER A 85 12.76 -4.86 4.87
C SER A 85 13.62 -6.10 4.59
N GLU A 86 13.14 -7.29 4.96
CA GLU A 86 13.83 -8.57 4.68
C GLU A 86 14.05 -8.81 3.18
N LEU A 87 13.05 -8.42 2.38
CA LEU A 87 13.07 -8.56 0.94
C LEU A 87 13.94 -7.50 0.23
N GLY A 88 14.45 -6.49 0.96
CA GLY A 88 15.32 -5.44 0.44
C GLY A 88 14.59 -4.44 -0.47
N LEU A 89 13.30 -4.22 -0.25
CA LEU A 89 12.45 -3.36 -1.10
C LEU A 89 12.60 -1.87 -0.72
N ASN A 90 13.77 -1.31 -1.00
CA ASN A 90 14.23 0.02 -0.55
C ASN A 90 13.52 1.23 -1.20
N TYR A 91 12.42 1.02 -1.92
CA TYR A 91 11.65 2.08 -2.57
C TYR A 91 10.43 2.52 -1.75
N LEU A 92 10.19 1.88 -0.60
CA LEU A 92 9.17 2.26 0.39
C LEU A 92 9.72 3.20 1.46
#